data_AF-A0A522QSC9-F1
#
_entry.id   AF-A0A522QSC9-F1
#
_cell.length_a   1.000
_cell.length_b   1.000
_cell.length_c   1.000
_cell.angle_alpha   90.00
_cell.angle_beta   90.00
_cell.angle_gamma   90.00
#
_symmetry.space_group_name_H-M   'P 1'
#
loop_
_entity.id
_entity.type
_entity.pdbx_description
1 polymer ?
#
loop_
_entity_poly.entity_id
_entity_poly.type
_entity_poly.pdbx_seq_one_letter_code
_entity_poly.pdbx_strand_id
1 'polypeptide(L)'
;MIPAGTAIAVTLSESVDSATARAGDFYRFQTIEQLKVGGRTVLPVHTTGVGIVSDAQPAGPHSRQGSLLLEARYLRLPRGGELQVIVDRKISDLRRKGASPQLPFYTSYLPIPSMGLITKAYDYVRNGKDVVLPKGAVFIVVTIQNTTVYQ
;
A
#
# COMPACT_ATOMS: atom_id res chain seq x y z
N MET A 1 -3.63 -2.64 21.75
CA MET A 1 -4.15 -3.56 20.72
C MET A 1 -4.38 -2.76 19.45
N ILE A 2 -3.99 -3.26 18.28
CA ILE A 2 -4.38 -2.70 16.99
C ILE A 2 -5.61 -3.50 16.51
N PRO A 3 -6.79 -2.89 16.37
CA PRO A 3 -7.98 -3.58 15.86
C PRO A 3 -7.81 -4.04 14.41
N ALA A 4 -8.54 -5.09 14.00
CA ALA A 4 -8.77 -5.40 12.60
C ALA A 4 -9.49 -4.24 11.90
N GLY A 5 -9.24 -4.05 10.61
CA GLY A 5 -9.81 -2.93 9.85
C GLY A 5 -9.09 -1.59 10.05
N THR A 6 -7.97 -1.56 10.80
CA THR A 6 -7.19 -0.33 10.98
C THR A 6 -6.47 0.01 9.68
N ALA A 7 -6.81 1.15 9.09
CA ALA A 7 -6.13 1.68 7.91
C ALA A 7 -4.81 2.36 8.28
N ILE A 8 -3.76 2.05 7.52
CA ILE A 8 -2.40 2.55 7.74
C ILE A 8 -1.88 3.06 6.39
N ALA A 9 -1.50 4.33 6.35
CA ALA A 9 -0.85 4.91 5.17
C ALA A 9 0.62 4.49 5.10
N VAL A 10 1.03 4.02 3.94
CA VAL A 10 2.38 3.53 3.68
C VAL A 10 2.90 4.04 2.35
N THR A 11 4.22 3.97 2.17
CA THR A 11 4.90 4.34 0.94
C THR A 11 5.86 3.25 0.50
N LEU A 12 6.00 3.03 -0.81
CA LEU A 12 7.02 2.14 -1.36
C LEU A 12 8.43 2.64 -1.02
N SER A 13 9.27 1.75 -0.53
CA SER A 13 10.66 2.04 -0.17
C SER A 13 11.58 2.03 -1.38
N GLU A 14 11.19 1.30 -2.43
CA GLU A 14 11.90 1.15 -3.70
C GLU A 14 10.89 1.12 -4.86
N SER A 15 11.35 1.44 -6.07
CA SER A 15 10.49 1.33 -7.26
C SER A 15 10.28 -0.14 -7.62
N VAL A 16 9.09 -0.47 -8.12
CA VAL A 16 8.76 -1.79 -8.67
C VAL A 16 8.30 -1.63 -10.12
N ASP A 17 8.95 -2.33 -11.04
CA ASP A 17 8.76 -2.16 -12.48
C ASP A 17 8.35 -3.51 -13.10
N SER A 18 7.23 -3.54 -13.83
CA SER A 18 6.74 -4.75 -14.50
C SER A 18 7.70 -5.30 -15.57
N ALA A 19 8.64 -4.49 -16.05
CA ALA A 19 9.69 -4.91 -16.97
C ALA A 19 10.67 -5.91 -16.33
N THR A 20 10.86 -5.80 -15.01
CA THR A 20 11.96 -6.49 -14.29
C THR A 20 11.48 -7.34 -13.11
N ALA A 21 10.39 -6.94 -12.46
CA ALA A 21 9.78 -7.67 -11.37
C ALA A 21 9.19 -9.00 -11.84
N ARG A 22 9.15 -9.98 -10.94
CA ARG A 22 8.59 -11.31 -11.16
C ARG A 22 7.65 -11.66 -10.03
N ALA A 23 6.64 -12.49 -10.33
CA ALA A 23 5.81 -13.09 -9.30
C ALA A 23 6.69 -13.83 -8.28
N GLY A 24 6.48 -13.57 -7.00
CA GLY A 24 7.31 -14.09 -5.91
C GLY A 24 8.34 -13.10 -5.35
N ASP A 25 8.67 -12.03 -6.09
CA ASP A 25 9.62 -11.03 -5.62
C ASP A 25 9.08 -10.29 -4.39
N PHE A 26 9.96 -10.02 -3.42
CA PHE A 26 9.62 -9.17 -2.29
C PHE A 26 9.82 -7.70 -2.64
N TYR A 27 8.90 -6.86 -2.18
CA TYR A 27 9.09 -5.41 -2.17
C TYR A 27 8.90 -4.87 -0.75
N ARG A 28 9.55 -3.75 -0.44
CA ARG A 28 9.39 -3.09 0.86
C ARG A 28 8.54 -1.84 0.74
N PHE A 29 7.81 -1.60 1.80
CA PHE A 29 7.11 -0.35 2.05
C PHE A 29 7.36 0.07 3.49
N GLN A 30 6.92 1.27 3.85
CA GLN A 30 7.06 1.78 5.20
C GLN A 30 5.92 2.71 5.57
N THR A 31 5.60 2.79 6.85
CA THR A 31 4.62 3.76 7.35
C THR A 31 5.10 5.19 7.11
N ILE A 32 4.20 6.06 6.70
CA ILE A 32 4.48 7.50 6.53
C ILE A 32 4.05 8.31 7.75
N GLU A 33 3.18 7.74 8.59
CA GLU A 33 2.69 8.35 9.82
C GLU A 33 2.77 7.35 10.97
N GLN A 34 2.82 7.87 12.19
CA GLN A 34 2.72 7.03 13.38
C GLN A 34 1.26 6.63 13.65
N LEU A 35 1.02 5.36 13.96
CA LEU A 35 -0.26 4.91 14.50
C LEU A 35 -0.22 5.00 16.02
N LYS A 36 -1.20 5.73 16.59
CA LYS A 36 -1.43 5.78 18.03
C LYS A 36 -2.71 5.04 18.40
N VAL A 37 -2.64 4.24 19.46
CA VAL A 37 -3.81 3.61 20.08
C VAL A 37 -3.79 3.92 21.57
N GLY A 38 -4.89 4.44 22.10
CA GLY A 38 -4.98 4.81 23.53
C GLY A 38 -3.90 5.81 23.95
N GLY A 39 -3.58 6.78 23.09
CA GLY A 39 -2.55 7.79 23.34
C GLY A 39 -1.10 7.32 23.19
N ARG A 40 -0.85 6.02 22.97
CA ARG A 40 0.50 5.45 22.82
C ARG A 40 0.81 5.15 21.36
N THR A 41 2.03 5.46 20.92
CA THR A 41 2.52 5.05 19.60
C THR A 41 2.72 3.53 19.58
N VAL A 42 1.94 2.85 18.74
CA VAL A 42 2.00 1.39 18.52
C VAL A 42 2.75 1.04 17.24
N LEU A 43 2.73 1.93 16.25
CA LEU A 43 3.45 1.79 15.00
C LEU A 43 4.16 3.12 14.72
N PRO A 44 5.49 3.21 14.86
CA PRO A 44 6.23 4.41 14.50
C PRO A 44 6.14 4.74 13.01
N VAL A 45 6.49 5.97 12.65
CA VAL A 45 6.83 6.31 11.25
C VAL A 45 8.04 5.49 10.79
N HIS A 46 8.14 5.22 9.49
CA HIS A 46 9.19 4.39 8.88
C HIS A 46 9.22 2.93 9.35
N THR A 47 8.11 2.44 9.93
CA THR A 47 7.98 1.03 10.24
C THR A 47 7.99 0.23 8.95
N THR A 48 8.96 -0.68 8.81
CA THR A 48 9.15 -1.47 7.58
C THR A 48 8.06 -2.52 7.42
N GLY A 49 7.48 -2.57 6.23
CA GLY A 49 6.60 -3.63 5.77
C GLY A 49 7.19 -4.39 4.60
N VAL A 50 6.69 -5.61 4.43
CA VAL A 50 7.06 -6.51 3.35
C VAL A 50 5.80 -6.88 2.59
N GLY A 51 5.88 -6.80 1.27
CA GLY A 51 4.88 -7.30 0.34
C GLY A 51 5.51 -8.25 -0.67
N ILE A 52 4.67 -8.86 -1.49
CA ILE A 52 5.05 -9.75 -2.56
C ILE A 52 4.45 -9.27 -3.89
N VAL A 53 5.23 -9.37 -4.96
CA VAL A 53 4.72 -9.25 -6.32
C VAL A 53 3.93 -10.53 -6.60
N SER A 54 2.61 -10.41 -6.73
CA SER A 54 1.72 -11.54 -7.02
C SER A 54 1.62 -11.84 -8.51
N ASP A 55 1.77 -10.82 -9.36
CA ASP A 55 1.86 -10.95 -10.81
C ASP A 55 2.67 -9.77 -11.38
N ALA A 56 3.45 -10.05 -12.42
CA ALA A 56 4.18 -9.04 -13.16
C ALA A 56 4.32 -9.49 -14.61
N GLN A 57 3.87 -8.66 -15.54
CA GLN A 57 4.04 -8.90 -16.96
C GLN A 57 4.70 -7.69 -17.59
N PRO A 58 5.85 -7.86 -18.28
CA PRO A 58 6.35 -6.82 -19.13
C PRO A 58 5.38 -6.65 -20.29
N ALA A 59 5.30 -5.43 -20.75
CA ALA A 59 4.59 -5.19 -21.97
C ALA A 59 5.29 -5.78 -23.20
N GLY A 60 4.51 -5.91 -24.26
CA GLY A 60 4.88 -6.70 -25.40
C GLY A 60 4.58 -6.06 -26.75
N PRO A 61 4.75 -6.84 -27.83
CA PRO A 61 4.34 -6.47 -29.18
C PRO A 61 2.86 -6.07 -29.27
N HIS A 62 2.46 -5.42 -30.36
CA HIS A 62 1.06 -5.06 -30.65
C HIS A 62 0.37 -4.26 -29.53
N SER A 63 1.10 -3.34 -28.89
CA SER A 63 0.57 -2.48 -27.82
C SER A 63 0.05 -3.23 -26.59
N ARG A 64 0.49 -4.48 -26.35
CA ARG A 64 0.19 -5.19 -25.10
C ARG A 64 0.80 -4.42 -23.92
N GLN A 65 -0.06 -3.96 -23.01
CA GLN A 65 0.35 -3.24 -21.81
C GLN A 65 0.95 -4.19 -20.78
N GLY A 66 1.90 -3.69 -19.99
CA GLY A 66 2.43 -4.41 -18.84
C GLY A 66 1.39 -4.47 -17.72
N SER A 67 1.57 -5.41 -16.80
CA SER A 67 0.77 -5.52 -15.59
C SER A 67 1.66 -5.69 -14.38
N LEU A 68 1.21 -5.16 -13.24
CA LEU A 68 1.87 -5.36 -11.96
C LEU A 68 0.80 -5.48 -10.89
N LEU A 69 0.82 -6.59 -10.15
CA LEU A 69 -0.09 -6.83 -9.02
C LEU A 69 0.74 -7.06 -7.76
N LEU A 70 0.59 -6.16 -6.79
CA LEU A 70 1.30 -6.21 -5.51
C LEU A 70 0.35 -6.60 -4.38
N GLU A 71 0.84 -7.43 -3.47
CA GLU A 71 0.16 -7.77 -2.22
C GLU A 71 1.01 -7.36 -1.02
N ALA A 72 0.46 -6.52 -0.15
CA ALA A 72 1.04 -6.29 1.17
C ALA A 72 0.83 -7.55 2.03
N ARG A 73 1.82 -7.88 2.86
CA ARG A 73 1.76 -9.06 3.76
C ARG A 73 1.76 -8.63 5.21
N TYR A 74 2.79 -7.91 5.64
CA TYR A 74 2.91 -7.50 7.04
C TYR A 74 3.74 -6.24 7.23
N LEU A 75 3.56 -5.61 8.40
CA LEU A 75 4.45 -4.60 8.98
C LEU A 75 5.23 -5.23 10.15
N ARG A 76 6.53 -4.97 10.24
CA ARG A 76 7.38 -5.47 11.34
C ARG A 76 7.19 -4.59 12.57
N LEU A 77 6.66 -5.16 13.64
CA LEU A 77 6.45 -4.39 14.86
C LEU A 77 7.80 -4.07 15.52
N PRO A 78 7.98 -2.89 16.14
CA PRO A 78 9.26 -2.49 16.74
C PRO A 78 9.81 -3.44 17.81
N ARG A 79 8.91 -4.20 18.47
CA ARG A 79 9.25 -5.13 19.56
C ARG A 79 9.32 -6.59 19.09
N GLY A 80 9.42 -6.80 17.78
CA GLY A 80 9.31 -8.12 17.16
C GLY A 80 7.86 -8.50 16.85
N GLY A 81 7.69 -9.52 16.02
CA GLY A 81 6.40 -9.94 15.48
C GLY A 81 5.97 -9.18 14.23
N GLU A 82 4.88 -9.67 13.63
CA GLU A 82 4.36 -9.18 12.36
C GLU A 82 2.89 -8.77 12.52
N LEU A 83 2.59 -7.54 12.10
CA LEU A 83 1.23 -7.06 11.94
C LEU A 83 0.77 -7.40 10.53
N GLN A 84 -0.07 -8.42 10.38
CA GLN A 84 -0.60 -8.83 9.08
C GLN A 84 -1.52 -7.76 8.50
N VAL A 85 -1.28 -7.42 7.24
CA VAL A 85 -2.01 -6.37 6.51
C VAL A 85 -2.31 -6.79 5.08
N ILE A 86 -3.34 -6.21 4.50
CA ILE A 86 -3.69 -6.37 3.09
C ILE A 86 -3.83 -4.99 2.43
N VAL A 87 -3.67 -4.92 1.11
CA VAL A 87 -4.05 -3.71 0.36
C VAL A 87 -5.58 -3.67 0.28
N ASP A 88 -6.19 -2.54 0.68
CA ASP A 88 -7.64 -2.40 0.63
C ASP A 88 -8.12 -2.14 -0.81
N ARG A 89 -8.57 -3.20 -1.49
CA ARG A 89 -9.21 -3.10 -2.81
C ARG A 89 -10.62 -2.49 -2.73
N LYS A 90 -11.35 -2.62 -1.61
CA LYS A 90 -12.71 -2.08 -1.45
C LYS A 90 -12.74 -0.57 -1.31
N ILE A 91 -11.80 0.06 -0.60
CA ILE A 91 -11.68 1.53 -0.56
C ILE A 91 -11.47 2.13 -1.96
N SER A 92 -10.79 1.37 -2.83
CA SER A 92 -10.55 1.77 -4.22
C SER A 92 -11.80 1.69 -5.11
N ASP A 93 -12.65 0.68 -4.90
CA ASP A 93 -13.87 0.47 -5.69
C ASP A 93 -15.09 1.23 -5.16
N LEU A 94 -15.19 1.45 -3.85
CA LEU A 94 -16.30 2.19 -3.21
C LEU A 94 -16.33 3.67 -3.62
N ARG A 95 -15.16 4.27 -3.92
CA ARG A 95 -15.07 5.65 -4.44
C ARG A 95 -15.44 5.75 -5.92
N ARG A 96 -15.26 4.68 -6.72
CA ARG A 96 -15.69 4.64 -8.14
C ARG A 96 -17.22 4.65 -8.28
N LYS A 97 -17.95 4.27 -7.23
CA LYS A 97 -19.43 4.22 -7.18
C LYS A 97 -20.09 5.38 -6.40
N GLY A 98 -19.36 6.45 -6.07
CA GLY A 98 -19.95 7.70 -5.57
C GLY A 98 -20.59 7.65 -4.17
N ALA A 99 -20.14 6.76 -3.27
CA ALA A 99 -20.73 6.66 -1.93
C ALA A 99 -20.02 7.53 -0.85
N SER A 100 -20.87 8.09 0.01
CA SER A 100 -20.70 9.13 1.04
C SER A 100 -19.91 8.75 2.34
N PRO A 101 -19.59 9.73 3.24
CA PRO A 101 -18.29 9.88 3.91
C PRO A 101 -18.29 9.61 5.43
N GLN A 102 -18.41 8.36 5.86
CA GLN A 102 -18.17 7.98 7.26
C GLN A 102 -16.85 7.22 7.40
N LEU A 103 -15.76 7.93 7.15
CA LEU A 103 -14.41 7.55 7.55
C LEU A 103 -14.00 8.47 8.71
N PRO A 104 -13.97 8.00 9.96
CA PRO A 104 -13.66 8.84 11.11
C PRO A 104 -12.20 9.32 11.11
N PHE A 105 -12.03 10.60 10.77
CA PHE A 105 -11.30 11.65 11.49
C PHE A 105 -10.16 11.25 12.45
N TYR A 106 -8.93 11.10 11.93
CA TYR A 106 -7.70 11.67 12.53
C TYR A 106 -6.76 11.94 11.33
N THR A 107 -6.89 13.09 10.65
CA THR A 107 -6.09 14.32 10.84
C THR A 107 -4.59 14.07 10.55
N SER A 108 -3.92 14.67 9.58
CA SER A 108 -4.16 15.94 8.88
C SER A 108 -3.04 16.16 7.86
N TYR A 109 -2.91 15.35 6.80
CA TYR A 109 -1.96 15.64 5.71
C TYR A 109 -2.29 15.01 4.34
N LEU A 110 -3.52 14.57 4.08
CA LEU A 110 -3.81 13.93 2.79
C LEU A 110 -4.46 14.91 1.81
N PRO A 111 -3.71 15.51 0.85
CA PRO A 111 -4.30 15.73 -0.46
C PRO A 111 -4.60 14.32 -0.99
N ILE A 112 -5.88 13.92 -1.05
CA ILE A 112 -6.30 12.66 -1.66
C ILE A 112 -6.70 12.95 -3.10
N PRO A 113 -5.77 12.93 -4.09
CA PRO A 113 -6.18 12.78 -5.48
C PRO A 113 -6.59 11.33 -5.65
N SER A 114 -7.90 11.05 -5.70
CA SER A 114 -8.49 9.89 -6.39
C SER A 114 -7.63 8.61 -6.47
N MET A 115 -7.14 8.09 -5.35
CA MET A 115 -6.30 6.88 -5.34
C MET A 115 -7.15 5.66 -4.99
N GLY A 116 -8.21 5.46 -5.76
CA GLY A 116 -8.76 4.13 -5.97
C GLY A 116 -8.16 3.63 -7.27
N LEU A 117 -7.19 2.71 -7.17
CA LEU A 117 -6.16 2.45 -8.19
C LEU A 117 -5.07 3.52 -8.22
N ILE A 118 -3.88 3.09 -8.60
CA ILE A 118 -2.73 3.94 -8.90
C ILE A 118 -3.11 4.88 -10.06
N THR A 119 -3.69 6.05 -9.78
CA THR A 119 -4.10 7.02 -10.82
C THR A 119 -3.01 8.03 -11.16
N LYS A 120 -1.87 8.03 -10.45
CA LYS A 120 -0.65 8.71 -10.92
C LYS A 120 0.31 7.82 -11.73
N ALA A 121 -0.12 6.64 -12.17
CA ALA A 121 0.52 5.93 -13.28
C ALA A 121 0.02 6.40 -14.66
N TYR A 122 -0.93 7.35 -14.73
CA TYR A 122 -1.46 7.83 -16.00
C TYR A 122 -0.65 8.97 -16.65
N ASP A 123 0.30 9.60 -15.96
CA ASP A 123 1.03 10.75 -16.51
C ASP A 123 2.53 10.82 -16.19
N TYR A 124 3.13 9.73 -15.70
CA TYR A 124 4.60 9.65 -15.56
C TYR A 124 5.15 8.50 -16.40
N VAL A 125 5.84 8.91 -17.47
CA VAL A 125 6.65 8.13 -18.44
C VAL A 125 5.87 7.41 -19.54
N ARG A 126 5.49 8.20 -20.57
CA ARG A 126 5.25 7.67 -21.92
C ARG A 126 6.59 7.33 -22.58
N ASN A 127 7.17 6.19 -22.23
CA ASN A 127 7.92 5.37 -23.16
C ASN A 127 7.18 4.04 -23.21
N GLY A 128 6.18 3.99 -24.09
CA GLY A 128 5.08 3.05 -23.99
C GLY A 128 5.55 1.61 -23.92
N LYS A 129 5.40 0.98 -22.74
CA LYS A 129 4.96 -0.42 -22.57
C LYS A 129 4.85 -0.87 -21.07
N ASP A 130 5.78 -0.62 -20.16
CA ASP A 130 5.74 -1.20 -18.79
C ASP A 130 5.04 -0.36 -17.70
N VAL A 131 4.67 -1.00 -16.58
CA VAL A 131 4.07 -0.38 -15.38
C VAL A 131 5.13 -0.20 -14.31
N VAL A 132 5.38 1.05 -13.92
CA VAL A 132 6.33 1.39 -12.85
C VAL A 132 5.60 2.02 -11.68
N LEU A 133 5.77 1.42 -10.50
CA LEU A 133 5.42 2.02 -9.22
C LEU A 133 6.67 2.66 -8.64
N PRO A 134 6.78 3.99 -8.59
CA PRO A 134 7.99 4.65 -8.13
C PRO A 134 8.16 4.50 -6.62
N LYS A 135 9.41 4.50 -6.16
CA LYS A 135 9.74 4.80 -4.76
C LYS A 135 8.97 6.05 -4.32
N GLY A 136 8.38 6.02 -3.14
CA GLY A 136 7.54 7.11 -2.65
C GLY A 136 6.05 6.96 -3.00
N ALA A 137 5.65 6.02 -3.86
CA ALA A 137 4.24 5.77 -4.14
C ALA A 137 3.48 5.41 -2.86
N VAL A 138 2.41 6.16 -2.58
CA VAL A 138 1.62 6.03 -1.35
C VAL A 138 0.40 5.15 -1.59
N PHE A 139 0.12 4.25 -0.64
CA PHE A 139 -1.06 3.40 -0.65
C PHE A 139 -1.53 3.09 0.79
N ILE A 140 -2.75 2.57 0.91
CA ILE A 140 -3.34 2.19 2.20
C ILE A 140 -3.28 0.67 2.35
N VAL A 141 -2.80 0.23 3.52
CA VAL A 141 -2.95 -1.14 3.97
C VAL A 141 -3.89 -1.21 5.16
N VAL A 142 -4.58 -2.33 5.31
CA VAL A 142 -5.56 -2.55 6.38
C VAL A 142 -5.20 -3.81 7.15
N THR A 143 -5.27 -3.73 8.47
CA THR A 143 -5.04 -4.88 9.35
C THR A 143 -6.16 -5.91 9.21
N ILE A 144 -5.80 -7.19 9.11
CA ILE A 144 -6.80 -8.27 8.95
C ILE A 144 -7.26 -8.88 10.27
N GLN A 145 -6.55 -8.63 11.36
CA GLN A 145 -6.82 -9.23 12.66
C GLN A 145 -6.47 -8.28 13.81
N ASN A 146 -7.10 -8.50 14.95
CA ASN A 146 -6.74 -7.82 16.18
C ASN A 146 -5.34 -8.28 16.61
N THR A 147 -4.41 -7.33 16.74
CA THR A 147 -3.01 -7.63 17.10
C THR A 147 -2.64 -6.93 18.40
N THR A 148 -2.18 -7.70 19.37
CA THR A 148 -1.69 -7.16 20.65
C THR A 148 -0.23 -6.76 20.51
N VAL A 149 0.06 -5.47 20.69
CA VAL A 149 1.41 -4.89 20.55
C VAL A 149 2.16 -4.81 21.89
N TYR A 150 1.45 -5.05 23.00
CA TYR A 150 2.00 -5.00 24.35
C TYR A 150 1.71 -6.34 25.04
N GLN A 151 2.77 -7.11 25.32
CA GLN A 151 2.82 -8.02 26.47
C GLN A 151 3.61 -7.32 27.58
#